data_AF-A0A2E0T8J8-F1
#
_entry.id   AF-A0A2E0T8J8-F1
#
_cell.length_a   1.000
_cell.length_b   1.000
_cell.length_c   1.000
_cell.angle_alpha   90.00
_cell.angle_beta   90.00
_cell.angle_gamma   90.00
#
_symmetry.space_group_name_H-M   'P 1'
#
loop_
_entity.id
_entity.type
_entity.pdbx_description
1 polymer ?
#
loop_
_entity_poly.entity_id
_entity_poly.type
_entity_poly.pdbx_seq_one_letter_code
_entity_poly.pdbx_strand_id
1 'polypeptide(L)'
;MDNNYLKMGPHDVGGEESLPIDTTDSDMTHWEKYANALRIVVSSKRIITLDELRYFTEALGDKYFQIGYFERNCLSLHNICIQKGIYDQELFQKIKSKKISEFDVPIVDLPDVGSINHIHDGKPHSHNVLDFQEDESGDGPPDYYFDTLAIAQIFIDQGLITNDDITLKIEQFDNVFPNRGKAVVAKAWHNNLFKEALLKDAKKAISDIGMELETFADIICMPQTNTVHHIVVCTLCSCYPRTLLGMPPSWYKSRSYRSRVVHEPREVLAEFGTIVPESKEIKVHDSNADMRYLILPPRPSNTEDLSEIELSKLVARDYLVGVRLPK
;
A
#
# COMPACT_ATOMS: atom_id res chain seq x y z
N MET A 1 9.09 4.96 23.03
CA MET A 1 9.69 3.73 23.59
C MET A 1 11.14 3.71 23.13
N ASP A 2 12.10 3.48 24.03
CA ASP A 2 13.51 3.40 23.65
C ASP A 2 13.73 2.28 22.63
N ASN A 3 14.36 2.58 21.49
CA ASN A 3 14.68 1.64 20.41
C ASN A 3 15.78 0.62 20.78
N ASN A 4 16.14 0.51 22.06
CA ASN A 4 17.20 -0.38 22.57
C ASN A 4 16.87 -1.88 22.45
N TYR A 5 15.66 -2.25 22.03
CA TYR A 5 15.26 -3.64 21.75
C TYR A 5 15.33 -4.01 20.26
N LEU A 6 15.59 -3.05 19.35
CA LEU A 6 15.78 -3.34 17.94
C LEU A 6 17.18 -3.94 17.76
N LYS A 7 17.24 -5.21 17.36
CA LYS A 7 18.48 -5.98 17.25
C LYS A 7 19.22 -5.64 15.94
N MET A 8 18.48 -5.17 14.93
CA MET A 8 18.95 -4.84 13.60
C MET A 8 18.51 -3.44 13.17
N GLY A 9 19.28 -2.82 12.27
CA GLY A 9 18.91 -1.53 11.68
C GLY A 9 17.81 -1.69 10.61
N PRO A 10 17.46 -0.60 9.89
CA PRO A 10 16.31 -0.57 8.99
C PRO A 10 16.41 -1.49 7.75
N HIS A 11 17.59 -2.05 7.51
CA HIS A 11 17.96 -2.81 6.30
C HIS A 11 17.35 -4.21 6.25
N ASP A 12 17.17 -4.86 7.40
CA ASP A 12 16.50 -6.15 7.54
C ASP A 12 15.99 -6.27 8.98
N VAL A 13 14.69 -6.50 9.12
CA VAL A 13 14.04 -6.62 10.44
C VAL A 13 13.66 -8.06 10.77
N GLY A 14 13.99 -9.02 9.91
CA GLY A 14 13.60 -10.42 10.06
C GLY A 14 14.14 -11.05 11.33
N GLY A 15 13.27 -11.73 12.09
CA GLY A 15 13.65 -12.44 13.30
C GLY A 15 13.62 -11.59 14.58
N GLU A 16 13.13 -10.36 14.52
CA GLU A 16 13.00 -9.48 15.68
C GLU A 16 11.65 -9.67 16.40
N GLU A 17 11.63 -9.43 17.70
CA GLU A 17 10.39 -9.29 18.46
C GLU A 17 9.71 -7.94 18.13
N SER A 18 8.39 -7.94 18.10
CA SER A 18 7.59 -6.75 17.84
C SER A 18 6.20 -6.86 18.47
N LEU A 19 5.48 -5.75 18.47
CA LEU A 19 4.10 -5.67 18.94
C LEU A 19 3.15 -6.57 18.12
N PRO A 20 1.95 -6.87 18.65
CA PRO A 20 0.87 -7.47 17.86
C PRO A 20 0.63 -6.71 16.56
N ILE A 21 0.21 -7.45 15.53
CA ILE A 21 -0.08 -6.89 14.21
C ILE A 21 -1.45 -6.25 14.26
N ASP A 22 -1.53 -4.97 13.90
CA ASP A 22 -2.80 -4.39 13.51
C ASP A 22 -3.24 -5.03 12.20
N THR A 23 -4.20 -5.96 12.29
CA THR A 23 -4.72 -6.69 11.13
C THR A 23 -5.82 -5.91 10.39
N THR A 24 -6.16 -4.71 10.87
CA THR A 24 -7.04 -3.82 10.13
C THR A 24 -6.27 -3.17 8.99
N ASP A 25 -6.90 -3.16 7.83
CA ASP A 25 -6.32 -2.57 6.63
C ASP A 25 -7.20 -1.40 6.25
N SER A 26 -6.83 -0.23 6.76
CA SER A 26 -7.36 1.03 6.24
C SER A 26 -6.81 1.21 4.82
N ASP A 27 -7.71 1.37 3.86
CA ASP A 27 -7.32 1.80 2.53
C ASP A 27 -6.52 3.10 2.61
N MET A 28 -5.65 3.34 1.63
CA MET A 28 -4.84 4.55 1.62
C MET A 28 -5.73 5.79 1.58
N THR A 29 -5.39 6.78 2.41
CA THR A 29 -5.96 8.12 2.33
C THR A 29 -5.63 8.77 1.00
N HIS A 30 -6.32 9.87 0.68
CA HIS A 30 -6.03 10.66 -0.52
C HIS A 30 -4.56 11.13 -0.56
N TRP A 31 -4.04 11.60 0.57
CA TRP A 31 -2.67 12.09 0.71
C TRP A 31 -1.63 11.00 0.42
N GLU A 32 -1.88 9.79 0.92
CA GLU A 32 -1.01 8.63 0.74
C GLU A 32 -1.04 8.11 -0.71
N LYS A 33 -2.22 8.12 -1.36
CA LYS A 33 -2.37 7.80 -2.78
C LYS A 33 -1.50 8.71 -3.64
N TYR A 34 -1.57 10.02 -3.39
CA TYR A 34 -0.79 11.01 -4.13
C TYR A 34 0.71 10.85 -3.92
N ALA A 35 1.16 10.70 -2.66
CA ALA A 35 2.58 10.48 -2.34
C ALA A 35 3.12 9.19 -2.98
N ASN A 36 2.36 8.11 -2.95
CA ASN A 36 2.72 6.86 -3.59
C ASN A 36 2.81 7.01 -5.12
N ALA A 37 1.82 7.66 -5.73
CA ALA A 37 1.76 7.89 -7.16
C ALA A 37 2.96 8.70 -7.64
N LEU A 38 3.24 9.84 -6.99
CA LEU A 38 4.41 10.67 -7.30
C LEU A 38 5.69 9.83 -7.28
N ARG A 39 5.94 9.09 -6.20
CA ARG A 39 7.13 8.24 -6.06
C ARG A 39 7.27 7.21 -7.20
N ILE A 40 6.17 6.60 -7.64
CA ILE A 40 6.21 5.64 -8.76
C ILE A 40 6.48 6.34 -10.08
N VAL A 41 5.81 7.46 -10.34
CA VAL A 41 5.96 8.22 -11.59
C VAL A 41 7.42 8.62 -11.77
N VAL A 42 8.04 9.21 -10.74
CA VAL A 42 9.42 9.69 -10.82
C VAL A 42 10.42 8.55 -11.00
N SER A 43 10.15 7.38 -10.41
CA SER A 43 10.95 6.17 -10.62
C SER A 43 10.78 5.62 -12.03
N SER A 44 9.55 5.60 -12.55
CA SER A 44 9.22 5.09 -13.89
C SER A 44 9.82 5.93 -15.02
N LYS A 45 9.94 7.25 -14.80
CA LYS A 45 10.61 8.18 -15.71
C LYS A 45 12.11 8.27 -15.47
N ARG A 46 12.66 7.46 -14.55
CA ARG A 46 14.09 7.38 -14.22
C ARG A 46 14.68 8.71 -13.73
N ILE A 47 13.87 9.57 -13.11
CA ILE A 47 14.35 10.78 -12.42
C ILE A 47 15.14 10.35 -11.17
N ILE A 48 14.62 9.33 -10.48
CA ILE A 48 15.29 8.62 -9.40
C ILE A 48 15.20 7.10 -9.64
N THR A 49 16.02 6.35 -8.91
CA THR A 49 15.97 4.89 -8.85
C THR A 49 15.44 4.42 -7.49
N LEU A 50 14.99 3.16 -7.45
CA LEU A 50 14.55 2.54 -6.19
C LEU A 50 15.73 2.39 -5.21
N ASP A 51 16.92 2.10 -5.72
CA ASP A 51 18.14 1.93 -4.90
C ASP A 51 18.54 3.25 -4.24
N GLU A 52 18.45 4.36 -4.96
CA GLU A 52 18.64 5.69 -4.37
C GLU A 52 17.61 5.94 -3.27
N LEU A 53 16.33 5.69 -3.54
CA LEU A 53 15.28 5.89 -2.53
C LEU A 53 15.52 5.06 -1.27
N ARG A 54 15.94 3.80 -1.44
CA ARG A 54 16.28 2.90 -0.33
C ARG A 54 17.47 3.40 0.47
N TYR A 55 18.58 3.75 -0.21
CA TYR A 55 19.78 4.26 0.43
C TYR A 55 19.49 5.49 1.32
N PHE A 56 18.76 6.47 0.80
CA PHE A 56 18.42 7.67 1.56
C PHE A 56 17.43 7.38 2.70
N THR A 57 16.51 6.43 2.50
CA THR A 57 15.57 6.02 3.56
C THR A 57 16.32 5.35 4.72
N GLU A 58 17.24 4.44 4.43
CA GLU A 58 18.04 3.74 5.44
C GLU A 58 19.04 4.67 6.13
N ALA A 59 19.50 5.73 5.44
CA ALA A 59 20.40 6.75 5.99
C ALA A 59 19.71 7.75 6.96
N LEU A 60 18.40 7.63 7.20
CA LEU A 60 17.66 8.53 8.12
C LEU A 60 18.01 8.33 9.61
N GLY A 61 18.76 7.28 9.97
CA GLY A 61 19.10 6.97 11.36
C GLY A 61 17.84 6.78 12.23
N ASP A 62 17.84 7.33 13.44
CA ASP A 62 16.72 7.19 14.39
C ASP A 62 15.39 7.74 13.84
N LYS A 63 15.45 8.74 12.96
CA LYS A 63 14.26 9.33 12.35
C LYS A 63 13.48 8.30 11.52
N TYR A 64 14.14 7.27 10.99
CA TYR A 64 13.48 6.16 10.29
C TYR A 64 12.38 5.52 11.17
N PHE A 65 12.60 5.40 12.47
CA PHE A 65 11.68 4.73 13.38
C PHE A 65 10.60 5.66 13.94
N GLN A 66 10.73 6.96 13.73
CA GLN A 66 9.85 7.98 14.31
C GLN A 66 8.73 8.42 13.35
N ILE A 67 8.90 8.19 12.04
CA ILE A 67 8.00 8.72 11.01
C ILE A 67 7.39 7.62 10.14
N GLY A 68 6.23 7.93 9.55
CA GLY A 68 5.43 6.97 8.78
C GLY A 68 6.09 6.52 7.47
N TYR A 69 5.52 5.48 6.83
CA TYR A 69 6.03 4.98 5.55
C TYR A 69 6.04 6.05 4.45
N PHE A 70 4.95 6.78 4.26
CA PHE A 70 4.85 7.78 3.18
C PHE A 70 5.73 9.00 3.44
N GLU A 71 5.77 9.47 4.69
CA GLU A 71 6.66 10.54 5.13
C GLU A 71 8.15 10.18 4.92
N ARG A 72 8.58 8.97 5.31
CA ARG A 72 9.95 8.48 5.04
C ARG A 72 10.31 8.56 3.55
N ASN A 73 9.42 8.08 2.68
CA ASN A 73 9.66 8.07 1.25
C ASN A 73 9.69 9.50 0.68
N CYS A 74 8.81 10.38 1.14
CA CYS A 74 8.78 11.78 0.72
C CYS A 74 10.07 12.52 1.13
N LEU A 75 10.48 12.39 2.39
CA LEU A 75 11.72 12.97 2.89
C LEU A 75 12.95 12.45 2.14
N SER A 76 12.99 11.15 1.85
CA SER A 76 14.09 10.55 1.10
C SER A 76 14.13 11.04 -0.35
N LEU A 77 12.97 11.15 -1.01
CA LEU A 77 12.85 11.74 -2.33
C LEU A 77 13.35 13.19 -2.35
N HIS A 78 12.95 14.00 -1.36
CA HIS A 78 13.43 15.37 -1.20
C HIS A 78 14.96 15.42 -1.09
N ASN A 79 15.54 14.62 -0.19
CA ASN A 79 16.99 14.57 0.00
C ASN A 79 17.75 14.15 -1.27
N ILE A 80 17.22 13.21 -2.05
CA ILE A 80 17.80 12.82 -3.35
C ILE A 80 17.81 14.01 -4.31
N CYS A 81 16.71 14.76 -4.38
CA CYS A 81 16.60 15.90 -5.30
C CYS A 81 17.60 17.00 -4.96
N ILE A 82 17.75 17.32 -3.67
CA ILE A 82 18.75 18.27 -3.18
C ILE A 82 20.16 17.80 -3.51
N GLN A 83 20.49 16.53 -3.22
CA GLN A 83 21.82 15.99 -3.49
C GLN A 83 22.15 15.97 -5.00
N LYS A 84 21.15 15.69 -5.85
CA LYS A 84 21.31 15.73 -7.31
C LYS A 84 21.28 17.13 -7.90
N GLY A 85 20.94 18.15 -7.12
CA GLY A 85 20.76 19.51 -7.60
C GLY A 85 19.59 19.66 -8.58
N ILE A 86 18.53 18.83 -8.46
CA ILE A 86 17.32 18.98 -9.28
C ILE A 86 16.62 20.29 -8.92
N TYR A 87 16.63 20.65 -7.64
CA TYR A 87 16.23 21.94 -7.11
C TYR A 87 17.03 22.22 -5.82
N ASP A 88 16.96 23.46 -5.33
CA ASP A 88 17.57 23.86 -4.07
C ASP A 88 16.52 23.99 -2.94
N GLN A 89 17.02 24.19 -1.71
CA GLN A 89 16.18 24.29 -0.53
C GLN A 89 15.29 25.54 -0.55
N GLU A 90 15.76 26.64 -1.16
CA GLU A 90 15.03 27.90 -1.19
C GLU A 90 13.78 27.77 -2.07
N LEU A 91 13.93 27.20 -3.26
CA LEU A 91 12.82 26.92 -4.18
C LEU A 91 11.81 25.96 -3.55
N PHE A 92 12.30 24.89 -2.91
CA PHE A 92 11.42 23.93 -2.23
C PHE A 92 10.59 24.59 -1.14
N GLN A 93 11.21 25.37 -0.24
CA GLN A 93 10.49 26.04 0.85
C GLN A 93 9.48 27.06 0.32
N LYS A 94 9.87 27.85 -0.70
CA LYS A 94 8.96 28.79 -1.35
C LYS A 94 7.70 28.11 -1.88
N ILE A 95 7.85 26.98 -2.56
CA ILE A 95 6.72 26.24 -3.13
C ILE A 95 5.92 25.55 -2.03
N LYS A 96 6.57 24.94 -1.02
CA LYS A 96 5.88 24.35 0.14
C LYS A 96 5.01 25.39 0.85
N SER A 97 5.54 26.57 1.16
CA SER A 97 4.78 27.65 1.80
C SER A 97 3.58 28.09 0.94
N LYS A 98 3.75 28.17 -0.38
CA LYS A 98 2.64 28.45 -1.29
C LYS A 98 1.57 27.35 -1.20
N LYS A 99 1.96 26.06 -1.23
CA LYS A 99 1.02 24.94 -1.09
C LYS A 99 0.29 24.93 0.25
N ILE A 100 0.96 25.29 1.34
CA ILE A 100 0.30 25.47 2.64
C ILE A 100 -0.76 26.57 2.57
N SER A 101 -0.42 27.73 2.00
CA SER A 101 -1.38 28.84 1.86
C SER A 101 -2.58 28.54 0.95
N GLU A 102 -2.43 27.63 -0.01
CA GLU A 102 -3.54 27.17 -0.87
C GLU A 102 -4.59 26.35 -0.09
N PHE A 103 -4.22 25.79 1.07
CA PHE A 103 -5.10 25.04 1.97
C PHE A 103 -5.61 25.88 3.15
N ASP A 104 -5.23 27.16 3.24
CA ASP A 104 -5.71 28.06 4.27
C ASP A 104 -7.16 28.44 3.95
N VAL A 105 -8.11 27.77 4.59
CA VAL A 105 -9.55 28.07 4.45
C VAL A 105 -9.83 29.30 5.31
N PRO A 106 -10.30 30.42 4.72
CA PRO A 106 -10.67 31.58 5.52
C PRO A 106 -11.74 31.17 6.53
N ILE A 107 -11.48 31.40 7.83
CA ILE A 107 -12.50 31.26 8.85
C ILE A 107 -13.56 32.33 8.54
N VAL A 108 -14.71 31.88 8.06
CA VAL A 108 -15.87 32.73 7.87
C VAL A 108 -16.59 32.82 9.21
N ASP A 109 -16.79 34.03 9.71
CA ASP A 109 -17.67 34.26 10.85
C ASP A 109 -19.09 33.83 10.46
N LEU A 110 -19.49 32.63 10.88
CA LEU A 110 -20.85 32.16 10.68
C LEU A 110 -21.80 33.03 11.52
N PRO A 111 -22.99 33.40 10.99
CA PRO A 111 -23.98 34.11 11.78
C PRO A 111 -24.35 33.27 13.02
N ASP A 112 -24.61 33.95 14.14
CA ASP A 112 -25.03 33.30 15.38
C ASP A 112 -26.20 32.35 15.08
N VAL A 113 -26.04 31.06 15.39
CA VAL A 113 -27.02 30.01 15.09
C VAL A 113 -28.38 30.36 15.72
N GLY A 114 -28.38 31.01 16.89
CA GLY A 114 -29.59 31.49 17.57
C GLY A 114 -30.30 32.66 16.86
N SER A 115 -29.66 33.28 15.87
CA SER A 115 -30.20 34.38 15.07
C SER A 115 -30.78 33.92 13.72
N ILE A 116 -30.55 32.66 13.32
CA ILE A 116 -31.01 32.10 12.05
C ILE A 116 -32.42 31.52 12.24
N ASN A 117 -33.43 32.18 11.65
CA ASN A 117 -34.79 31.66 11.58
C ASN A 117 -35.03 31.02 10.21
N HIS A 118 -35.27 29.71 10.18
CA HIS A 118 -35.68 28.99 8.97
C HIS A 118 -36.95 28.17 9.21
N ILE A 119 -37.56 27.76 8.10
CA ILE A 119 -38.88 27.14 8.08
C ILE A 119 -38.71 25.64 7.87
N HIS A 120 -39.25 24.82 8.76
CA HIS A 120 -39.53 23.40 8.49
C HIS A 120 -41.05 23.22 8.37
N ASP A 121 -41.51 22.59 7.29
CA ASP A 121 -42.93 22.29 7.04
C ASP A 121 -43.87 23.51 7.20
N GLY A 122 -43.44 24.68 6.75
CA GLY A 122 -44.22 25.92 6.83
C GLY A 122 -44.26 26.57 8.21
N LYS A 123 -43.52 26.06 9.22
CA LYS A 123 -43.41 26.65 10.55
C LYS A 123 -41.98 27.15 10.84
N PRO A 124 -41.82 28.38 11.37
CA PRO A 124 -40.52 28.85 11.84
C PRO A 124 -40.05 28.01 13.03
N HIS A 125 -38.76 27.68 13.04
CA HIS A 125 -38.08 27.10 14.19
C HIS A 125 -36.63 27.60 14.23
N SER A 126 -36.03 27.56 15.41
CA SER A 126 -34.64 27.95 15.66
C SER A 126 -33.91 26.75 16.27
N HIS A 127 -32.66 26.52 15.85
CA HIS A 127 -31.86 25.44 16.40
C HIS A 127 -31.08 25.89 17.63
N ASN A 128 -31.07 25.07 18.68
CA ASN A 128 -30.21 25.26 19.85
C ASN A 128 -28.94 24.38 19.78
N VAL A 129 -28.80 23.57 18.74
CA VAL A 129 -27.68 22.63 18.49
C VAL A 129 -27.39 22.62 16.99
N LEU A 130 -26.14 22.45 16.58
CA LEU A 130 -25.76 22.36 15.17
C LEU A 130 -26.47 21.19 14.47
N ASP A 131 -27.13 21.45 13.33
CA ASP A 131 -27.78 20.43 12.48
C ASP A 131 -26.79 19.47 11.82
N PHE A 132 -25.54 19.90 11.70
CA PHE A 132 -24.42 19.14 11.18
C PHE A 132 -23.38 19.04 12.29
N GLN A 133 -23.12 17.83 12.79
CA GLN A 133 -21.81 17.57 13.39
C GLN A 133 -20.84 17.47 12.22
N GLU A 134 -20.11 18.56 11.95
CA GLU A 134 -18.90 18.45 11.16
C GLU A 134 -17.95 17.48 11.86
N ASP A 135 -17.14 16.78 11.08
CA ASP A 135 -16.01 16.04 11.61
C ASP A 135 -15.01 17.04 12.22
N GLU A 136 -15.23 17.42 13.48
CA GLU A 136 -14.35 18.31 14.26
C GLU A 136 -12.95 17.71 14.48
N SER A 137 -12.74 16.45 14.09
CA SER A 137 -11.48 15.72 14.19
C SER A 137 -10.75 15.56 12.86
N GLY A 138 -11.21 16.22 11.79
CA GLY A 138 -10.56 16.18 10.48
C GLY A 138 -9.15 16.75 10.56
N ASP A 139 -8.19 15.91 10.96
CA ASP A 139 -6.77 16.18 10.85
C ASP A 139 -6.54 16.56 9.40
N GLY A 140 -6.24 17.84 9.18
CA GLY A 140 -5.95 18.38 7.85
C GLY A 140 -4.83 17.59 7.16
N PRO A 141 -4.48 17.93 5.92
CA PRO A 141 -3.38 17.26 5.24
C PRO A 141 -2.13 17.18 6.14
N PRO A 142 -1.53 15.99 6.31
CA PRO A 142 -0.34 15.84 7.12
C PRO A 142 0.82 16.63 6.51
N ASP A 143 1.80 17.09 7.31
CA ASP A 143 2.87 17.98 6.82
C ASP A 143 3.63 17.42 5.61
N TYR A 144 3.89 16.10 5.59
CA TYR A 144 4.55 15.43 4.48
C TYR A 144 3.77 15.50 3.16
N TYR A 145 2.47 15.74 3.21
CA TYR A 145 1.66 15.95 2.00
C TYR A 145 2.01 17.28 1.33
N PHE A 146 2.27 18.34 2.10
CA PHE A 146 2.75 19.60 1.53
C PHE A 146 4.14 19.46 0.93
N ASP A 147 5.02 18.67 1.55
CA ASP A 147 6.32 18.31 0.94
C ASP A 147 6.09 17.61 -0.41
N THR A 148 5.18 16.65 -0.44
CA THR A 148 4.84 15.88 -1.65
C THR A 148 4.31 16.78 -2.77
N LEU A 149 3.39 17.70 -2.44
CA LEU A 149 2.85 18.67 -3.39
C LEU A 149 3.93 19.62 -3.91
N ALA A 150 4.85 20.06 -3.06
CA ALA A 150 5.94 20.93 -3.47
C ALA A 150 6.88 20.24 -4.45
N ILE A 151 7.27 19.00 -4.15
CA ILE A 151 8.11 18.17 -5.05
C ILE A 151 7.40 17.96 -6.39
N ALA A 152 6.13 17.58 -6.36
CA ALA A 152 5.34 17.37 -7.57
C ALA A 152 5.27 18.64 -8.43
N GLN A 153 4.97 19.79 -7.81
CA GLN A 153 4.90 21.07 -8.51
C GLN A 153 6.23 21.44 -9.16
N ILE A 154 7.36 21.26 -8.46
CA ILE A 154 8.69 21.52 -9.04
C ILE A 154 8.94 20.65 -10.26
N PHE A 155 8.64 19.34 -10.18
CA PHE A 155 8.83 18.44 -11.32
C PHE A 155 7.89 18.76 -12.48
N ILE A 156 6.68 19.24 -12.22
CA ILE A 156 5.74 19.70 -13.25
C ILE A 156 6.26 20.98 -13.91
N ASP A 157 6.70 21.96 -13.14
CA ASP A 157 7.23 23.23 -13.64
C ASP A 157 8.51 23.02 -14.47
N GLN A 158 9.30 21.99 -14.13
CA GLN A 158 10.48 21.56 -14.89
C GLN A 158 10.16 20.66 -16.10
N GLY A 159 8.90 20.28 -16.30
CA GLY A 159 8.47 19.41 -17.40
C GLY A 159 8.92 17.94 -17.26
N LEU A 160 9.32 17.51 -16.06
CA LEU A 160 9.77 16.15 -15.79
C LEU A 160 8.61 15.16 -15.64
N ILE A 161 7.48 15.63 -15.12
CA ILE A 161 6.23 14.86 -14.95
C ILE A 161 5.02 15.75 -15.27
N THR A 162 3.84 15.16 -15.42
CA THR A 162 2.56 15.88 -15.53
C THR A 162 1.60 15.50 -14.40
N ASN A 163 0.55 16.29 -14.18
CA ASN A 163 -0.54 15.90 -13.28
C ASN A 163 -1.23 14.61 -13.76
N ASP A 164 -1.37 14.43 -15.08
CA ASP A 164 -1.98 13.24 -15.67
C ASP A 164 -1.17 11.97 -15.36
N ASP A 165 0.17 12.06 -15.31
CA ASP A 165 1.01 10.93 -14.90
C ASP A 165 0.65 10.46 -13.49
N ILE A 166 0.39 11.40 -12.56
CA ILE A 166 0.04 11.11 -11.17
C ILE A 166 -1.39 10.56 -11.10
N THR A 167 -2.36 11.23 -11.74
CA THR A 167 -3.77 10.80 -11.76
C THR A 167 -3.92 9.40 -12.33
N LEU A 168 -3.32 9.13 -13.50
CA LEU A 168 -3.35 7.81 -14.12
C LEU A 168 -2.75 6.74 -13.18
N LYS A 169 -1.69 7.10 -12.45
CA LYS A 169 -1.08 6.16 -11.51
C LYS A 169 -2.01 5.85 -10.33
N ILE A 170 -2.71 6.85 -9.79
CA ILE A 170 -3.71 6.63 -8.73
C ILE A 170 -4.83 5.72 -9.24
N GLU A 171 -5.39 6.00 -10.42
CA GLU A 171 -6.47 5.20 -11.02
C GLU A 171 -6.06 3.74 -11.26
N GLN A 172 -4.83 3.50 -11.72
CA GLN A 172 -4.29 2.16 -11.90
C GLN A 172 -4.25 1.39 -10.57
N PHE A 173 -3.80 2.03 -9.49
CA PHE A 173 -3.68 1.40 -8.17
C PHE A 173 -5.02 1.16 -7.48
N ASP A 174 -6.00 2.02 -7.72
CA ASP A 174 -7.33 1.89 -7.11
C ASP A 174 -8.22 0.89 -7.87
N ASN A 175 -8.23 0.98 -9.21
CA ASN A 175 -9.28 0.33 -10.00
C ASN A 175 -8.78 -0.90 -10.79
N VAL A 176 -7.51 -0.92 -11.20
CA VAL A 176 -6.99 -1.93 -12.12
C VAL A 176 -6.24 -3.01 -11.37
N PHE A 177 -5.20 -2.64 -10.62
CA PHE A 177 -4.26 -3.59 -10.07
C PHE A 177 -4.84 -4.54 -9.01
N PRO A 178 -5.68 -4.11 -8.04
CA PRO A 178 -6.23 -5.02 -7.02
C PRO A 178 -7.10 -6.16 -7.57
N ASN A 179 -7.60 -6.03 -8.80
CA ASN A 179 -8.54 -6.98 -9.41
C ASN A 179 -7.83 -8.04 -10.28
N ARG A 180 -6.60 -7.78 -10.74
CA ARG A 180 -5.88 -8.69 -11.65
C ARG A 180 -5.53 -10.02 -10.99
N GLY A 181 -5.00 -10.01 -9.77
CA GLY A 181 -4.64 -11.23 -9.05
C GLY A 181 -5.84 -12.09 -8.70
N LYS A 182 -6.98 -11.46 -8.39
CA LYS A 182 -8.25 -12.16 -8.18
C LYS A 182 -8.71 -12.88 -9.44
N ALA A 183 -8.65 -12.20 -10.59
CA ALA A 183 -8.98 -12.79 -11.88
C ALA A 183 -8.03 -13.95 -12.24
N VAL A 184 -6.72 -13.82 -11.99
CA VAL A 184 -5.73 -14.90 -12.21
C VAL A 184 -6.07 -16.14 -11.37
N VAL A 185 -6.35 -15.97 -10.07
CA VAL A 185 -6.71 -17.09 -9.19
C VAL A 185 -8.05 -17.72 -9.59
N ALA A 186 -9.06 -16.90 -9.89
CA ALA A 186 -10.36 -17.40 -10.34
C ALA A 186 -10.25 -18.23 -11.63
N LYS A 187 -9.43 -17.76 -12.58
CA LYS A 187 -9.12 -18.49 -13.80
C LYS A 187 -8.42 -19.82 -13.50
N ALA A 188 -7.46 -19.83 -12.58
CA ALA A 188 -6.77 -21.06 -12.17
C ALA A 188 -7.68 -22.05 -11.42
N TRP A 189 -8.71 -21.57 -10.70
CA TRP A 189 -9.73 -22.42 -10.10
C TRP A 189 -10.71 -23.01 -11.11
N HIS A 190 -10.97 -22.28 -12.20
CA HIS A 190 -11.91 -22.70 -13.25
C HIS A 190 -11.24 -23.55 -14.35
N ASN A 191 -9.97 -23.30 -14.66
CA ASN A 191 -9.25 -23.93 -15.76
C ASN A 191 -7.94 -24.60 -15.30
N ASN A 192 -7.93 -25.94 -15.28
CA ASN A 192 -6.78 -26.74 -14.86
C ASN A 192 -5.55 -26.57 -15.77
N LEU A 193 -5.72 -26.40 -17.09
CA LEU A 193 -4.59 -26.17 -18.01
C LEU A 193 -3.92 -24.83 -17.71
N PHE A 194 -4.72 -23.79 -17.44
CA PHE A 194 -4.18 -22.50 -17.02
C PHE A 194 -3.49 -22.59 -15.65
N LYS A 195 -4.07 -23.35 -14.70
CA LYS A 195 -3.44 -23.60 -13.40
C LYS A 195 -2.06 -24.25 -13.55
N GLU A 196 -1.94 -25.30 -14.37
CA GLU A 196 -0.66 -25.96 -14.62
C GLU A 196 0.36 -25.02 -15.27
N ALA A 197 -0.07 -24.20 -16.24
CA ALA A 197 0.77 -23.18 -16.85
C ALA A 197 1.23 -22.12 -15.83
N LEU A 198 0.31 -21.64 -14.98
CA LEU A 198 0.57 -20.65 -13.93
C LEU A 198 1.57 -21.14 -12.89
N LEU A 199 1.49 -22.42 -12.51
CA LEU A 199 2.42 -23.03 -11.56
C LEU A 199 3.81 -23.30 -12.17
N LYS A 200 3.89 -23.44 -13.49
CA LYS A 200 5.15 -23.66 -14.21
C LYS A 200 5.90 -22.36 -14.50
N ASP A 201 5.17 -21.34 -14.98
CA ASP A 201 5.71 -20.03 -15.36
C ASP A 201 4.58 -19.00 -15.23
N ALA A 202 4.49 -18.38 -14.04
CA ALA A 202 3.36 -17.50 -13.75
C ALA A 202 3.42 -16.21 -14.56
N LYS A 203 4.61 -15.64 -14.76
CA LYS A 203 4.78 -14.41 -15.53
C LYS A 203 4.32 -14.60 -16.97
N LYS A 204 4.73 -15.70 -17.63
CA LYS A 204 4.27 -16.02 -18.98
C LYS A 204 2.77 -16.31 -19.01
N ALA A 205 2.26 -17.15 -18.11
CA ALA A 205 0.83 -17.50 -18.11
C ALA A 205 -0.07 -16.27 -17.93
N ILE A 206 0.31 -15.33 -17.05
CA ILE A 206 -0.41 -14.07 -16.83
C ILE A 206 -0.28 -13.14 -18.05
N SER A 207 0.89 -13.07 -18.68
CA SER A 207 1.09 -12.28 -19.90
C SER A 207 0.27 -12.84 -21.08
N ASP A 208 0.16 -14.16 -21.22
CA ASP A 208 -0.58 -14.82 -22.31
C ASP A 208 -2.08 -14.50 -22.29
N ILE A 209 -2.63 -14.13 -21.13
CA ILE A 209 -4.03 -13.67 -20.99
C ILE A 209 -4.19 -12.15 -21.11
N GLY A 210 -3.14 -11.44 -21.55
CA GLY A 210 -3.19 -10.01 -21.85
C GLY A 210 -2.97 -9.08 -20.66
N MET A 211 -2.38 -9.57 -19.56
CA MET A 211 -2.05 -8.72 -18.40
C MET A 211 -0.57 -8.33 -18.41
N GLU A 212 -0.30 -7.04 -18.58
CA GLU A 212 1.06 -6.50 -18.47
C GLU A 212 1.51 -6.45 -17.00
N LEU A 213 2.66 -7.06 -16.73
CA LEU A 213 3.30 -7.15 -15.42
C LEU A 213 4.56 -6.28 -15.35
N GLU A 214 5.08 -6.08 -14.14
CA GLU A 214 6.39 -5.45 -13.92
C GLU A 214 7.47 -6.21 -14.71
N THR A 215 8.27 -5.48 -15.48
CA THR A 215 9.28 -6.09 -16.36
C THR A 215 10.48 -6.61 -15.58
N PHE A 216 10.85 -5.95 -14.49
CA PHE A 216 12.07 -6.21 -13.72
C PHE A 216 11.99 -7.42 -12.79
N ALA A 217 10.81 -7.80 -12.30
CA ALA A 217 10.65 -8.92 -11.38
C ALA A 217 9.99 -10.12 -12.07
N ASP A 218 10.38 -11.32 -11.67
CA ASP A 218 9.64 -12.55 -12.00
C ASP A 218 8.44 -12.73 -11.06
N ILE A 219 7.42 -13.48 -11.51
CA ILE A 219 6.28 -13.87 -10.68
C ILE A 219 6.32 -15.38 -10.47
N ILE A 220 6.29 -15.81 -9.21
CA ILE A 220 6.27 -17.23 -8.84
C ILE A 220 4.95 -17.53 -8.14
N CYS A 221 4.18 -18.46 -8.69
CA CYS A 221 2.91 -18.91 -8.13
C CYS A 221 3.12 -20.10 -7.19
N MET A 222 2.69 -19.98 -5.93
CA MET A 222 2.85 -20.99 -4.89
C MET A 222 1.48 -21.54 -4.46
N PRO A 223 1.15 -22.81 -4.76
CA PRO A 223 -0.15 -23.37 -4.46
C PRO A 223 -0.25 -23.79 -3.00
N GLN A 224 -1.29 -23.34 -2.31
CA GLN A 224 -1.67 -23.92 -1.03
C GLN A 224 -2.10 -25.38 -1.24
N THR A 225 -1.64 -26.28 -0.37
CA THR A 225 -1.99 -27.71 -0.42
C THR A 225 -2.45 -28.20 0.95
N ASN A 226 -2.82 -29.49 1.06
CA ASN A 226 -3.16 -30.09 2.35
C ASN A 226 -1.93 -30.26 3.27
N THR A 227 -0.73 -30.32 2.70
CA THR A 227 0.52 -30.59 3.44
C THR A 227 1.42 -29.37 3.61
N VAL A 228 1.26 -28.34 2.76
CA VAL A 228 2.09 -27.13 2.78
C VAL A 228 1.22 -25.87 2.77
N HIS A 229 1.55 -24.93 3.66
CA HIS A 229 1.01 -23.58 3.73
C HIS A 229 2.08 -22.56 3.33
N HIS A 230 1.83 -21.75 2.30
CA HIS A 230 2.74 -20.71 1.87
C HIS A 230 2.30 -19.33 2.38
N ILE A 231 3.26 -18.49 2.77
CA ILE A 231 3.04 -17.09 3.19
C ILE A 231 4.18 -16.22 2.65
N VAL A 232 3.92 -14.95 2.32
CA VAL A 232 4.88 -14.06 1.66
C VAL A 232 5.23 -12.88 2.55
N VAL A 233 6.50 -12.49 2.56
CA VAL A 233 6.99 -11.28 3.26
C VAL A 233 8.04 -10.56 2.42
N CYS A 234 8.33 -9.32 2.79
CA CYS A 234 9.58 -8.65 2.45
C CYS A 234 10.18 -8.08 3.74
N THR A 235 11.12 -8.79 4.34
CA THR A 235 11.78 -8.38 5.59
C THR A 235 12.53 -7.06 5.40
N LEU A 236 13.12 -6.86 4.22
CA LEU A 236 13.96 -5.69 3.92
C LEU A 236 13.18 -4.39 3.73
N CYS A 237 11.97 -4.44 3.16
CA CYS A 237 11.21 -3.22 2.85
C CYS A 237 9.70 -3.45 2.71
N SER A 238 9.21 -3.60 1.48
CA SER A 238 7.79 -3.76 1.14
C SER A 238 7.58 -4.30 -0.28
N CYS A 239 8.51 -5.14 -0.78
CA CYS A 239 8.40 -5.79 -2.08
C CYS A 239 7.07 -6.53 -2.18
N TYR A 240 6.32 -6.28 -3.26
CA TYR A 240 4.96 -6.75 -3.46
C TYR A 240 4.64 -6.76 -4.96
N PRO A 241 3.88 -7.73 -5.50
CA PRO A 241 3.51 -7.76 -6.92
C PRO A 241 2.43 -6.71 -7.25
N ARG A 242 2.83 -5.43 -7.33
CA ARG A 242 1.90 -4.30 -7.35
C ARG A 242 1.02 -4.26 -8.59
N THR A 243 1.52 -4.63 -9.77
CA THR A 243 0.72 -4.69 -11.00
C THR A 243 -0.35 -5.78 -10.97
N LEU A 244 -0.28 -6.71 -10.01
CA LEU A 244 -1.20 -7.84 -9.87
C LEU A 244 -2.13 -7.69 -8.65
N LEU A 245 -1.62 -7.13 -7.56
CA LEU A 245 -2.32 -7.12 -6.26
C LEU A 245 -2.59 -5.71 -5.73
N GLY A 246 -2.20 -4.67 -6.47
CA GLY A 246 -2.31 -3.27 -6.03
C GLY A 246 -1.30 -2.91 -4.94
N MET A 247 -1.67 -1.96 -4.09
CA MET A 247 -0.80 -1.59 -2.97
C MET A 247 -0.75 -2.68 -1.90
N PRO A 248 0.43 -2.95 -1.31
CA PRO A 248 0.52 -3.78 -0.12
C PRO A 248 -0.26 -3.11 1.03
N PRO A 249 -1.00 -3.90 1.81
CA PRO A 249 -1.78 -3.41 2.94
C PRO A 249 -0.89 -2.82 4.03
N SER A 250 -1.48 -2.00 4.91
CA SER A 250 -0.75 -1.32 6.00
C SER A 250 0.10 -2.31 6.82
N TRP A 251 -0.53 -3.42 7.23
CA TRP A 251 0.08 -4.47 8.02
C TRP A 251 1.26 -5.14 7.33
N TYR A 252 1.25 -5.30 6.00
CA TYR A 252 2.35 -5.95 5.27
C TYR A 252 3.64 -5.09 5.28
N LYS A 253 3.48 -3.77 5.29
CA LYS A 253 4.58 -2.81 5.37
C LYS A 253 5.09 -2.63 6.81
N SER A 254 4.29 -3.05 7.80
CA SER A 254 4.57 -2.84 9.21
C SER A 254 5.80 -3.64 9.66
N ARG A 255 6.53 -3.09 10.64
CA ARG A 255 7.64 -3.82 11.28
C ARG A 255 7.12 -5.07 12.01
N SER A 256 5.95 -5.00 12.65
CA SER A 256 5.34 -6.13 13.36
C SER A 256 5.18 -7.36 12.48
N TYR A 257 4.63 -7.21 11.28
CA TYR A 257 4.53 -8.34 10.35
C TYR A 257 5.90 -8.81 9.84
N ARG A 258 6.69 -7.87 9.31
CA ARG A 258 7.94 -8.17 8.60
C ARG A 258 8.99 -8.84 9.48
N SER A 259 9.04 -8.47 10.76
CA SER A 259 10.00 -9.03 11.72
C SER A 259 9.61 -10.42 12.20
N ARG A 260 8.32 -10.61 12.50
CA ARG A 260 7.83 -11.81 13.20
C ARG A 260 7.57 -12.99 12.27
N VAL A 261 7.00 -12.75 11.09
CA VAL A 261 6.50 -13.84 10.21
C VAL A 261 7.56 -14.85 9.78
N VAL A 262 8.85 -14.48 9.78
CA VAL A 262 9.95 -15.39 9.40
C VAL A 262 10.39 -16.35 10.51
N HIS A 263 10.06 -16.08 11.78
CA HIS A 263 10.48 -16.93 12.92
C HIS A 263 9.30 -17.50 13.71
N GLU A 264 8.18 -16.80 13.78
CA GLU A 264 6.94 -17.23 14.44
C GLU A 264 5.71 -17.22 13.48
N PRO A 265 5.80 -17.82 12.27
CA PRO A 265 4.74 -17.72 11.26
C PRO A 265 3.38 -18.24 11.71
N ARG A 266 3.32 -19.23 12.61
CA ARG A 266 2.06 -19.78 13.13
C ARG A 266 1.34 -18.78 14.02
N GLU A 267 2.07 -18.07 14.86
CA GLU A 267 1.52 -17.07 15.77
C GLU A 267 1.00 -15.86 14.98
N VAL A 268 1.80 -15.40 14.01
CA VAL A 268 1.38 -14.37 13.05
C VAL A 268 0.10 -14.77 12.31
N LEU A 269 0.03 -16.00 11.77
CA LEU A 269 -1.18 -16.48 11.09
C LEU A 269 -2.40 -16.54 12.02
N ALA A 270 -2.21 -16.91 13.29
CA ALA A 270 -3.28 -16.94 14.28
C ALA A 270 -3.84 -15.54 14.56
N GLU A 271 -3.02 -14.48 14.56
CA GLU A 271 -3.49 -13.09 14.67
C GLU A 271 -4.42 -12.67 13.51
N PHE A 272 -4.20 -13.21 12.31
CA PHE A 272 -5.11 -13.01 11.16
C PHE A 272 -6.36 -13.91 11.20
N GLY A 273 -6.45 -14.82 12.16
CA GLY A 273 -7.53 -15.81 12.30
C GLY A 273 -7.29 -17.12 11.56
N THR A 274 -6.07 -17.37 11.08
CA THR A 274 -5.71 -18.59 10.31
C THR A 274 -4.95 -19.55 11.20
N ILE A 275 -5.61 -20.65 11.61
CA ILE A 275 -4.97 -21.70 12.41
C ILE A 275 -4.42 -22.79 11.49
N VAL A 276 -3.09 -22.87 11.36
CA VAL A 276 -2.41 -23.91 10.59
C VAL A 276 -1.97 -25.02 11.54
N PRO A 277 -2.41 -26.28 11.36
CA PRO A 277 -2.06 -27.39 12.25
C PRO A 277 -0.56 -27.70 12.20
N GLU A 278 -0.01 -28.23 13.30
CA GLU A 278 1.42 -28.55 13.43
C GLU A 278 1.92 -29.53 12.36
N SER A 279 1.05 -30.45 11.93
CA SER A 279 1.33 -31.44 10.88
C SER A 279 1.50 -30.87 9.48
N LYS A 280 1.09 -29.61 9.26
CA LYS A 280 1.18 -28.93 7.97
C LYS A 280 2.41 -28.01 7.95
N GLU A 281 3.30 -28.21 6.99
CA GLU A 281 4.51 -27.39 6.82
C GLU A 281 4.13 -25.94 6.49
N ILE A 282 4.84 -24.94 7.03
CA ILE A 282 4.72 -23.55 6.60
C ILE A 282 6.01 -23.13 5.89
N LYS A 283 5.85 -22.57 4.69
CA LYS A 283 6.95 -21.99 3.91
C LYS A 283 6.75 -20.48 3.80
N VAL A 284 7.65 -19.75 4.44
CA VAL A 284 7.71 -18.29 4.38
C VAL A 284 8.61 -17.89 3.20
N HIS A 285 8.06 -17.10 2.29
CA HIS A 285 8.76 -16.61 1.10
C HIS A 285 9.15 -15.16 1.29
N ASP A 286 10.43 -14.92 1.55
CA ASP A 286 10.95 -13.56 1.66
C ASP A 286 11.36 -13.01 0.28
N SER A 287 10.78 -11.86 -0.08
CA SER A 287 10.92 -11.21 -1.38
C SER A 287 12.15 -10.29 -1.41
N ASN A 288 13.33 -10.87 -1.15
CA ASN A 288 14.60 -10.15 -1.04
C ASN A 288 15.34 -9.96 -2.39
N ALA A 289 14.84 -10.54 -3.47
CA ALA A 289 15.39 -10.48 -4.82
C ALA A 289 14.37 -9.96 -5.85
N ASP A 290 14.70 -10.06 -7.14
CA ASP A 290 13.83 -9.72 -8.27
C ASP A 290 12.76 -10.80 -8.55
N MET A 291 12.17 -11.34 -7.48
CA MET A 291 11.04 -12.28 -7.52
C MET A 291 9.89 -11.72 -6.70
N ARG A 292 8.67 -11.92 -7.17
CA ARG A 292 7.45 -11.66 -6.42
C ARG A 292 6.63 -12.93 -6.38
N TYR A 293 5.96 -13.16 -5.26
CA TYR A 293 5.19 -14.36 -5.04
C TYR A 293 3.70 -14.06 -5.14
N LEU A 294 2.97 -14.97 -5.79
CA LEU A 294 1.52 -15.04 -5.79
C LEU A 294 1.12 -16.34 -5.08
N ILE A 295 0.38 -16.25 -3.98
CA ILE A 295 -0.19 -17.46 -3.38
C ILE A 295 -1.45 -17.84 -4.15
N LEU A 296 -1.53 -19.10 -4.58
CA LEU A 296 -2.74 -19.70 -5.13
C LEU A 296 -3.49 -20.42 -4.00
N PRO A 297 -4.54 -19.80 -3.42
CA PRO A 297 -5.35 -20.44 -2.38
C PRO A 297 -6.14 -21.65 -2.91
N PRO A 298 -6.62 -22.55 -2.04
CA PRO A 298 -7.52 -23.62 -2.45
C PRO A 298 -8.87 -23.05 -2.90
N ARG A 299 -9.53 -23.70 -3.86
CA ARG A 299 -10.90 -23.32 -4.26
C ARG A 299 -11.87 -23.63 -3.10
N PRO A 300 -12.75 -22.69 -2.70
CA PRO A 300 -13.78 -22.98 -1.69
C PRO A 300 -14.70 -24.12 -2.13
N SER A 301 -15.20 -24.90 -1.17
CA SER A 301 -16.19 -25.95 -1.44
C SER A 301 -17.53 -25.35 -1.88
N ASN A 302 -18.37 -26.12 -2.58
CA ASN A 302 -19.69 -25.69 -3.05
C ASN A 302 -19.63 -24.49 -4.02
N THR A 303 -18.56 -24.39 -4.81
CA THR A 303 -18.40 -23.34 -5.82
C THR A 303 -18.31 -23.90 -7.23
N GLU A 304 -18.57 -25.20 -7.43
CA GLU A 304 -18.35 -25.96 -8.67
C GLU A 304 -19.01 -25.31 -9.88
N ASP A 305 -20.24 -24.81 -9.71
CA ASP A 305 -21.08 -24.22 -10.75
C ASP A 305 -20.85 -22.71 -10.96
N LEU A 306 -19.99 -22.07 -10.16
CA LEU A 306 -19.73 -20.63 -10.29
C LEU A 306 -18.89 -20.32 -11.53
N SER A 307 -19.26 -19.24 -12.21
CA SER A 307 -18.48 -18.67 -13.29
C SER A 307 -17.14 -18.09 -12.79
N GLU A 308 -16.19 -17.87 -13.72
CA GLU A 308 -14.91 -17.21 -13.42
C GLU A 308 -15.10 -15.84 -12.74
N ILE A 309 -16.12 -15.07 -13.15
CA ILE A 309 -16.44 -13.75 -12.59
C ILE A 309 -16.95 -13.88 -11.14
N GLU A 310 -17.80 -14.87 -10.86
CA GLU A 310 -18.31 -15.12 -9.51
C GLU A 310 -17.21 -15.64 -8.58
N LEU A 311 -16.36 -16.55 -9.07
CA LEU A 311 -15.18 -17.03 -8.34
C LEU A 311 -14.22 -15.89 -7.98
N SER A 312 -14.00 -14.94 -8.87
CA SER A 312 -13.13 -13.78 -8.62
C SER A 312 -13.61 -12.92 -7.45
N LYS A 313 -14.93 -12.81 -7.23
CA LYS A 313 -15.51 -12.09 -6.08
C LYS A 313 -15.22 -12.77 -4.74
N LEU A 314 -14.95 -14.07 -4.74
CA LEU A 314 -14.58 -14.82 -3.54
C LEU A 314 -13.12 -14.64 -3.15
N VAL A 315 -12.27 -14.13 -4.05
CA VAL A 315 -10.83 -13.99 -3.78
C VAL A 315 -10.56 -12.69 -3.02
N ALA A 316 -10.11 -12.80 -1.78
CA ALA A 316 -9.60 -11.69 -0.99
C ALA A 316 -8.09 -11.50 -1.19
N ARG A 317 -7.60 -10.26 -1.04
CA ARG A 317 -6.16 -9.91 -1.14
C ARG A 317 -5.32 -10.75 -0.18
N ASP A 318 -5.79 -10.96 1.04
CA ASP A 318 -5.10 -11.73 2.08
C ASP A 318 -4.79 -13.17 1.66
N TYR A 319 -5.60 -13.76 0.78
CA TYR A 319 -5.37 -15.12 0.28
C TYR A 319 -4.19 -15.17 -0.69
N LEU A 320 -3.94 -14.07 -1.40
CA LEU A 320 -2.92 -13.93 -2.44
C LEU A 320 -1.51 -13.75 -1.86
N VAL A 321 -1.43 -13.50 -0.54
CA VAL A 321 -0.19 -13.47 0.25
C VAL A 321 -0.14 -14.54 1.35
N GLY A 322 -1.21 -15.32 1.50
CA GLY A 322 -1.25 -16.50 2.36
C GLY A 322 -1.47 -16.23 3.85
N VAL A 323 -1.91 -15.04 4.26
CA VAL A 323 -2.23 -14.75 5.66
C VAL A 323 -3.63 -15.23 6.07
N ARG A 324 -4.53 -15.40 5.08
CA ARG A 324 -5.86 -15.99 5.23
C ARG A 324 -6.14 -17.05 4.19
N LEU A 325 -7.13 -17.90 4.45
CA LEU A 325 -7.66 -18.87 3.50
C LEU A 325 -9.11 -18.52 3.15
N PRO A 326 -9.57 -18.87 1.93
CA PRO A 326 -10.98 -18.79 1.59
C PRO A 326 -11.83 -19.61 2.56
N LYS A 327 -13.01 -19.09 2.90
CA LYS A 327 -13.99 -19.77 3.75
C LYS A 327 -14.92 -20.65 2.94
#